data_AF-A0A0J9XMA2-F1
#
_entry.id   AF-A0A0J9XMA2-F1
#
_cell.length_a   1.000
_cell.length_b   1.000
_cell.length_c   1.000
_cell.angle_alpha   90.00
_cell.angle_beta   90.00
_cell.angle_gamma   90.00
#
_symmetry.space_group_name_H-M   'P 1'
#
loop_
_entity.id
_entity.type
_entity.pdbx_description
1 polymer ?
#
loop_
_entity_poly.entity_id
_entity_poly.type
_entity_poly.pdbx_seq_one_letter_code
_entity_poly.pdbx_strand_id
1 'polypeptide(L)'
;MTERYMPSIFPECDKLKQAYDKCFSDFFEKFISAETLTVSNPCDRLHETYRYCIEKNLEKNKIYDIDLNELRKDVLNTKDDLLKGSQTADN
;
A
#
# COMPACT_ATOMS: atom_id res chain seq x y z
N MET A 1 -15.92 -20.88 11.71
CA MET A 1 -15.61 -19.49 12.11
C MET A 1 -14.97 -18.84 10.90
N THR A 2 -15.66 -17.90 10.26
CA THR A 2 -15.08 -17.11 9.18
C THR A 2 -14.10 -16.13 9.83
N GLU A 3 -12.80 -16.36 9.65
CA GLU A 3 -11.78 -15.39 10.06
C GLU A 3 -12.13 -14.05 9.41
N ARG A 4 -12.31 -13.01 10.24
CA ARG A 4 -12.63 -11.69 9.73
C ARG A 4 -11.37 -11.12 9.09
N TYR A 5 -11.38 -11.03 7.77
CA TYR A 5 -10.31 -10.39 7.01
C TYR A 5 -10.92 -9.35 6.07
N MET A 6 -10.15 -8.32 5.76
CA MET A 6 -10.55 -7.33 4.75
C MET A 6 -10.17 -7.88 3.37
N PRO A 7 -11.13 -8.09 2.46
CA PRO A 7 -10.81 -8.51 1.12
C PRO A 7 -10.01 -7.42 0.39
N SER A 8 -9.12 -7.88 -0.47
CA SER A 8 -8.36 -7.06 -1.40
C SER A 8 -9.28 -6.46 -2.47
N ILE A 9 -8.77 -5.44 -3.16
CA ILE A 9 -9.43 -4.84 -4.33
C ILE A 9 -9.73 -5.93 -5.38
N PHE A 10 -8.84 -6.91 -5.47
CA PHE A 10 -8.94 -8.03 -6.39
C PHE A 10 -8.99 -9.35 -5.62
N PRO A 11 -10.03 -10.18 -5.81
CA PRO A 11 -10.20 -11.43 -5.05
C PRO A 11 -9.07 -12.44 -5.30
N GLU A 12 -8.37 -12.39 -6.43
CA GLU A 12 -7.18 -13.20 -6.69
C GLU A 12 -5.99 -12.84 -5.78
N CYS A 13 -5.95 -11.61 -5.26
CA CYS A 13 -4.90 -11.13 -4.37
C CYS A 13 -5.25 -11.32 -2.88
N ASP A 14 -6.44 -11.81 -2.53
CA ASP A 14 -6.91 -11.98 -1.15
C ASP A 14 -5.97 -12.81 -0.29
N LYS A 15 -5.56 -13.98 -0.80
CA LYS A 15 -4.69 -14.90 -0.06
C LYS A 15 -3.32 -14.29 0.19
N LEU A 16 -2.80 -13.53 -0.78
CA LEU A 16 -1.53 -12.81 -0.66
C LEU A 16 -1.65 -11.67 0.36
N LYS A 17 -2.77 -10.92 0.33
CA LYS A 17 -3.07 -9.89 1.31
C LYS A 17 -3.11 -10.44 2.73
N GLN A 18 -3.84 -11.54 2.95
CA GLN A 18 -3.94 -12.15 4.28
C GLN A 18 -2.57 -12.59 4.82
N ALA A 19 -1.75 -13.21 3.96
CA ALA A 19 -0.40 -13.64 4.36
C ALA A 19 0.50 -12.44 4.70
N TYR A 20 0.43 -11.37 3.89
CA TYR A 20 1.17 -10.14 4.13
C TYR A 20 0.69 -9.42 5.41
N ASP A 21 -0.61 -9.21 5.58
CA ASP A 21 -1.19 -8.51 6.73
C ASP A 21 -0.81 -9.22 8.04
N LYS A 22 -0.87 -10.56 8.06
CA LYS A 22 -0.44 -11.36 9.22
C LYS A 22 1.04 -11.16 9.55
N CYS A 23 1.90 -11.23 8.53
CA CYS A 23 3.34 -10.99 8.72
C CYS A 23 3.59 -9.56 9.22
N PHE A 24 2.89 -8.58 8.65
CA PHE A 24 3.05 -7.18 8.98
C PHE A 24 2.61 -6.87 10.41
N SER A 25 1.48 -7.41 10.88
CA SER A 25 1.04 -7.23 12.27
C SER A 25 2.10 -7.72 13.27
N ASP A 26 2.62 -8.93 13.06
CA ASP A 26 3.66 -9.50 13.93
C ASP A 26 4.98 -8.71 13.89
N PHE A 27 5.35 -8.20 12.70
CA PHE A 27 6.52 -7.35 12.52
C PHE A 27 6.34 -5.97 13.18
N PHE A 28 5.17 -5.36 12.99
CA PHE A 28 4.89 -4.01 13.45
C PHE A 28 4.89 -3.91 14.97
N GLU A 29 4.39 -4.94 15.67
CA GLU A 29 4.47 -5.03 17.14
C GLU A 29 5.92 -4.99 17.66
N LYS A 30 6.84 -5.68 16.97
CA LYS A 30 8.27 -5.68 17.31
C LYS A 30 8.96 -4.39 16.92
N PHE A 31 8.53 -3.79 15.81
CA PHE A 31 9.05 -2.51 15.34
C PHE A 31 8.79 -1.40 16.36
N ILE A 32 7.59 -1.34 16.95
CA ILE A 32 7.24 -0.33 17.97
C ILE A 32 7.84 -0.61 19.35
N SER A 33 8.18 -1.86 19.69
CA SER A 33 8.76 -2.21 21.00
C SER A 33 10.23 -1.83 21.17
N ALA A 34 10.85 -1.20 20.17
CA ALA A 34 12.27 -0.82 20.10
C ALA A 34 13.28 -1.99 20.16
N GLU A 35 12.82 -3.24 20.19
CA GLU A 35 13.70 -4.42 20.23
C GLU A 35 14.43 -4.67 18.89
N THR A 36 13.98 -4.08 17.79
CA THR A 36 14.46 -4.44 16.45
C THR A 36 14.74 -3.22 15.56
N LEU A 37 15.69 -2.36 15.94
CA LEU A 37 16.21 -1.32 15.04
C LEU A 37 17.07 -1.89 13.88
N THR A 38 17.38 -3.19 13.88
CA THR A 38 18.33 -3.83 12.96
C THR A 38 17.75 -5.00 12.15
N VAL A 39 16.47 -5.31 12.29
CA VAL A 39 15.90 -6.50 11.65
C VAL A 39 15.32 -6.11 10.29
N SER A 40 16.00 -6.55 9.24
CA SER A 40 15.52 -6.54 7.85
C SER A 40 14.07 -7.00 7.79
N ASN A 41 13.22 -6.29 7.04
CA ASN A 41 11.78 -6.54 6.98
C ASN A 41 11.49 -7.99 6.49
N PRO A 42 11.02 -8.90 7.36
CA PRO A 42 10.78 -10.28 6.98
C PRO A 42 9.62 -10.42 6.00
N CYS A 43 8.79 -9.38 5.86
CA CYS A 43 7.61 -9.37 5.03
C CYS A 43 7.85 -8.80 3.63
N ASP A 44 9.07 -8.34 3.29
CA ASP A 44 9.36 -7.69 2.00
C ASP A 44 8.96 -8.55 0.79
N ARG A 45 9.27 -9.85 0.81
CA ARG A 45 8.87 -10.75 -0.29
C ARG A 45 7.37 -10.91 -0.43
N LEU A 46 6.65 -10.98 0.70
CA LEU A 46 5.19 -11.06 0.70
C LEU A 46 4.59 -9.74 0.18
N HIS A 47 5.17 -8.62 0.59
CA HIS A 47 4.78 -7.30 0.15
C HIS A 47 4.97 -7.15 -1.37
N GLU A 48 6.13 -7.48 -1.92
CA GLU A 48 6.40 -7.41 -3.36
C GLU A 48 5.41 -8.28 -4.16
N THR A 49 5.16 -9.50 -3.69
CA THR A 49 4.27 -10.42 -4.40
C THR A 49 2.81 -9.93 -4.38
N TYR A 50 2.36 -9.41 -3.23
CA TYR A 50 1.03 -8.82 -3.11
C TYR A 50 0.90 -7.54 -3.96
N ARG A 51 1.89 -6.64 -3.87
CA ARG A 51 1.96 -5.40 -4.66
C ARG A 51 1.89 -5.70 -6.15
N TYR A 52 2.68 -6.66 -6.63
CA TYR A 52 2.67 -7.05 -8.03
C TYR A 52 1.29 -7.55 -8.48
N CYS A 53 0.60 -8.33 -7.65
CA CYS A 53 -0.75 -8.79 -7.93
C CYS A 53 -1.73 -7.63 -8.09
N ILE A 54 -1.65 -6.62 -7.20
CA ILE A 54 -2.50 -5.43 -7.27
C ILE A 54 -2.19 -4.59 -8.51
N GLU A 55 -0.91 -4.23 -8.73
CA GLU A 55 -0.51 -3.36 -9.83
C GLU A 55 -0.90 -3.96 -11.18
N LYS A 56 -0.63 -5.26 -11.39
CA LYS A 56 -0.99 -5.96 -12.62
C LYS A 56 -2.50 -5.91 -12.91
N ASN A 57 -3.32 -6.01 -11.87
CA ASN A 57 -4.76 -6.00 -12.03
C ASN A 57 -5.36 -4.60 -12.13
N LEU A 58 -4.75 -3.60 -11.49
CA LEU A 58 -5.07 -2.19 -11.72
C LEU A 58 -4.82 -1.81 -13.19
N GLU A 59 -3.66 -2.21 -13.72
CA GLU A 59 -3.25 -1.94 -15.11
C GLU A 59 -4.19 -2.61 -16.12
N LYS A 60 -4.63 -3.84 -15.82
CA LYS A 60 -5.52 -4.62 -16.67
C LYS A 60 -6.97 -4.14 -16.64
N ASN A 61 -7.52 -3.89 -15.46
CA ASN A 61 -8.95 -3.65 -15.30
C ASN A 61 -9.31 -2.16 -15.36
N LYS A 62 -8.36 -1.24 -15.17
CA LYS A 62 -8.55 0.24 -15.17
C LYS A 62 -9.81 0.70 -14.40
N ILE A 63 -10.19 -0.04 -13.36
CA ILE A 63 -11.51 0.05 -12.74
C ILE A 63 -11.73 1.33 -11.92
N TYR A 64 -10.69 2.16 -11.73
CA TYR A 64 -10.76 3.28 -10.79
C TYR A 64 -10.05 4.57 -11.23
N ASP A 65 -9.67 4.70 -12.51
CA ASP A 65 -8.83 5.82 -12.99
C ASP A 65 -7.63 6.11 -12.08
N ILE A 66 -7.09 5.03 -11.49
CA ILE A 66 -5.97 5.06 -10.57
C ILE A 66 -4.69 5.21 -11.42
N ASP A 67 -3.97 6.31 -11.23
CA ASP A 67 -2.66 6.50 -11.84
C ASP A 67 -1.60 5.68 -11.11
N LEU A 68 -1.09 4.64 -11.79
CA LEU A 68 -0.02 3.79 -11.27
C LEU A 68 1.28 4.56 -11.04
N ASN A 69 1.52 5.65 -11.77
CA ASN A 69 2.70 6.47 -11.55
C ASN A 69 2.62 7.24 -10.23
N GLU A 70 1.42 7.66 -9.84
CA GLU A 70 1.19 8.28 -8.54
C GLU A 70 1.40 7.28 -7.41
N LEU A 71 0.89 6.05 -7.58
CA LEU A 71 1.12 4.93 -6.65
C LEU A 71 2.59 4.53 -6.47
N ARG A 72 3.42 4.78 -7.48
CA ARG A 72 4.84 4.44 -7.47
C ARG A 72 5.73 5.55 -6.89
N LYS A 73 5.18 6.71 -6.53
CA LYS A 73 5.97 7.78 -5.88
C LYS A 73 6.49 7.30 -4.52
N ASP A 74 7.80 7.44 -4.32
CA ASP A 74 8.44 7.10 -3.04
C ASP A 74 8.03 8.05 -1.90
N VAL A 75 7.71 9.30 -2.23
CA VAL A 75 7.35 10.34 -1.27
C VAL A 75 6.07 11.02 -1.74
N LEU A 76 5.06 10.97 -0.88
CA LEU A 76 3.81 11.71 -1.03
C LEU A 76 3.91 13.03 -0.26
N ASN A 77 3.01 13.98 -0.56
CA ASN A 77 2.91 15.27 0.11
C ASN A 77 4.08 16.22 -0.25
N THR A 78 4.53 16.12 -1.49
CA THR A 78 5.48 17.06 -2.08
C THR A 78 4.77 18.34 -2.52
N LYS A 79 5.54 19.38 -2.88
CA LYS A 79 4.95 20.66 -3.34
C LYS A 79 4.05 20.50 -4.56
N ASP A 80 4.29 19.47 -5.37
CA ASP A 80 3.50 19.13 -6.54
C ASP A 80 2.14 18.48 -6.19
N ASP A 81 2.01 17.91 -4.99
CA ASP A 81 0.75 17.31 -4.49
C ASP A 81 -0.15 18.34 -3.79
N LEU A 82 0.38 19.54 -3.49
CA LEU A 82 -0.42 20.64 -2.94
C LEU A 82 -1.43 21.09 -4.01
N LEU A 83 -2.73 20.95 -3.70
CA LEU A 83 -3.79 21.54 -4.51
C LEU A 83 -3.47 23.03 -4.70
N LYS A 84 -3.07 23.41 -5.91
CA LYS A 84 -2.78 24.81 -6.25
C LYS A 84 -4.06 25.59 -6.03
N GLY A 85 -4.12 26.24 -4.88
CA GLY A 85 -5.25 27.04 -4.47
C GLY A 85 -5.57 28.01 -5.60
N SER A 86 -6.78 27.87 -6.13
CA SER A 86 -7.48 28.91 -6.87
C SER A 86 -7.67 30.10 -5.94
N GLN A 87 -6.60 30.84 -5.69
CA GLN A 87 -6.63 32.23 -5.26
C GLN A 87 -6.14 33.05 -6.44
N THR A 88 -6.99 33.15 -7.45
CA THR A 88 -7.18 34.42 -8.13
C THR A 88 -7.51 35.43 -7.03
N ALA A 89 -6.49 36.12 -6.54
CA ALA A 89 -6.67 37.42 -5.92
C ALA A 89 -7.21 38.32 -7.02
N ASP A 90 -8.54 38.44 -7.06
CA ASP A 90 -9.23 39.60 -7.63
C ASP A 90 -8.69 40.84 -6.88
N ASN A 91 -7.91 41.66 -7.58
CA ASN A 91 -7.56 43.02 -7.20
C ASN A 91 -7.20 43.81 -8.46
#